data_AF-A0A7V8Z0V5-F1
#
_entry.id   AF-A0A7V8Z0V5-F1
#
_cell.length_a   1.000
_cell.length_b   1.000
_cell.length_c   1.000
_cell.angle_alpha   90.00
_cell.angle_beta   90.00
_cell.angle_gamma   90.00
#
_symmetry.space_group_name_H-M   'P 1'
#
loop_
_entity.id
_entity.type
_entity.pdbx_description
1 polymer ?
#
loop_
_entity_poly.entity_id
_entity_poly.type
_entity_poly.pdbx_seq_one_letter_code
_entity_poly.pdbx_strand_id
1 'polypeptide(L)'
;MLIVTDRTFLRFLKEIAISMSILLLPLLFPTGGHGQFQDLSNPLGCDEAVARQDVVVSVALERLRENSFLIVVIRPGAGETSKKLASERLFNINQYFRLRGSRITPDKLVIATGAQTQSLGQVEFYINGQLADALPYPRNGFICHACCGPDTDFYPDKGRQQKSLRRKS
;
A
#
# COMPACT_ATOMS: atom_id res chain seq x y z
N MET A 1 31.77 65.16 -12.71
CA MET A 1 30.89 63.96 -12.66
C MET A 1 31.47 63.03 -11.59
N LEU A 2 30.97 63.16 -10.36
CA LEU A 2 31.46 62.41 -9.20
C LEU A 2 30.56 61.19 -8.99
N ILE A 3 31.12 60.00 -9.18
CA ILE A 3 30.44 58.73 -8.93
C ILE A 3 30.66 58.42 -7.44
N VAL A 4 29.63 58.65 -6.63
CA VAL A 4 29.60 58.27 -5.22
C VAL A 4 29.21 56.80 -5.13
N THR A 5 30.19 55.91 -5.00
CA THR A 5 29.95 54.49 -4.72
C THR A 5 29.65 54.31 -3.23
N ASP A 6 28.36 54.30 -2.91
CA ASP A 6 27.85 54.03 -1.57
C ASP A 6 28.01 52.54 -1.22
N ARG A 7 28.81 52.25 -0.18
CA ARG A 7 29.05 50.90 0.35
C ARG A 7 27.77 50.22 0.86
N THR A 8 26.71 50.99 1.11
CA THR A 8 25.42 50.48 1.57
C THR A 8 24.70 49.70 0.47
N PHE A 9 24.88 50.09 -0.79
CA PHE A 9 24.27 49.43 -1.95
C PHE A 9 24.83 48.02 -2.22
N LEU A 10 26.13 47.82 -1.94
CA LEU A 10 26.80 46.52 -2.11
C LEU A 10 26.39 45.47 -1.07
N ARG A 11 25.91 45.89 0.13
CA ARG A 11 25.38 44.94 1.12
C ARG A 11 23.99 44.44 0.73
N PHE A 12 23.15 45.32 0.15
CA PHE A 12 21.81 44.96 -0.30
C PHE A 12 21.82 43.95 -1.45
N LEU A 13 22.76 44.07 -2.39
CA LEU A 13 22.92 43.12 -3.50
C LEU A 13 23.39 41.72 -3.04
N LYS A 14 24.08 41.62 -1.90
CA LYS A 14 24.57 40.33 -1.37
C LYS A 14 23.46 39.48 -0.75
N GLU A 15 22.45 40.09 -0.15
CA GLU A 15 21.32 39.35 0.43
C GLU A 15 20.33 38.86 -0.63
N ILE A 16 20.15 39.62 -1.72
CA ILE A 16 19.29 39.21 -2.85
C ILE A 16 19.85 37.96 -3.55
N ALA A 17 21.18 37.84 -3.69
CA ALA A 17 21.81 36.70 -4.36
C ALA A 17 21.67 35.37 -3.58
N ILE A 18 21.59 35.41 -2.25
CA ILE A 18 21.38 34.22 -1.41
C ILE A 18 19.92 33.76 -1.47
N SER A 19 18.97 34.70 -1.58
CA SER A 19 17.54 34.40 -1.69
C SER A 19 17.16 33.74 -3.03
N MET A 20 17.80 34.11 -4.14
CA MET A 20 17.49 33.51 -5.46
C MET A 20 18.05 32.10 -5.68
N SER A 21 19.07 31.67 -4.92
CA SER A 21 19.67 30.34 -5.10
C SER A 21 18.85 29.20 -4.47
N ILE A 22 17.93 29.51 -3.56
CA ILE A 22 17.07 28.52 -2.89
C ILE A 22 15.78 28.23 -3.69
N LEU A 23 15.37 29.15 -4.56
CA LEU A 23 14.13 29.01 -5.35
C LEU A 23 14.29 28.20 -6.65
N LEU A 24 15.50 27.78 -7.02
CA LEU A 24 15.75 27.03 -8.26
C LEU A 24 15.94 25.51 -8.05
N LEU A 25 15.85 25.01 -6.82
CA LEU A 25 16.17 23.62 -6.50
C LEU A 25 15.02 22.60 -6.30
N PRO A 26 13.74 22.81 -6.67
CA PRO A 26 12.74 21.73 -6.56
C PRO A 26 12.43 20.99 -7.88
N LEU A 27 13.05 21.32 -9.02
CA LEU A 27 12.63 20.76 -10.33
C LEU A 27 13.41 19.52 -10.81
N LEU A 28 14.35 18.98 -10.01
CA LEU A 28 15.21 17.87 -10.42
C LEU A 28 15.01 16.56 -9.66
N PHE A 29 13.96 16.45 -8.84
CA PHE A 29 13.55 15.14 -8.32
C PHE A 29 12.49 14.56 -9.26
N PRO A 30 12.82 13.57 -10.11
CA PRO A 30 11.80 12.87 -10.85
C PRO A 30 10.87 12.23 -9.82
N THR A 31 9.62 12.71 -9.78
CA THR A 31 8.49 12.01 -9.16
C THR A 31 8.13 10.80 -10.04
N GLY A 32 9.14 10.01 -10.40
CA GLY A 32 9.01 8.75 -11.11
C GLY A 32 8.54 7.71 -10.12
N GLY A 33 7.25 7.78 -9.76
CA GLY A 33 6.57 6.65 -9.18
C GLY A 33 6.63 5.52 -10.20
N HIS A 34 7.59 4.60 -10.04
CA HIS A 34 7.52 3.28 -10.65
C HIS A 34 6.35 2.54 -10.02
N GLY A 35 5.13 2.93 -10.39
CA GLY A 35 3.97 2.06 -10.31
C GLY A 35 4.26 0.92 -11.27
N GLN A 36 4.91 -0.14 -10.78
CA GLN A 36 5.02 -1.37 -11.53
C GLN A 36 3.59 -1.79 -11.88
N PHE A 37 3.26 -1.70 -13.16
CA PHE A 37 1.99 -2.20 -13.68
C PHE A 37 2.04 -3.72 -13.53
N GLN A 38 1.43 -4.23 -12.47
CA GLN A 38 1.56 -5.63 -12.10
C GLN A 38 0.68 -6.49 -12.99
N ASP A 39 1.21 -7.66 -13.32
CA ASP A 39 0.44 -8.69 -13.97
C ASP A 39 -0.64 -9.23 -13.02
N LEU A 40 -1.86 -8.71 -13.17
CA LEU A 40 -3.04 -9.16 -12.42
C LEU A 40 -3.64 -10.45 -12.99
N SER A 41 -3.03 -11.07 -14.00
CA SER A 41 -3.53 -12.31 -14.61
C SER A 41 -3.19 -13.55 -13.80
N ASN A 42 -2.12 -13.49 -12.99
CA ASN A 42 -1.62 -14.62 -12.22
C ASN A 42 -1.84 -14.40 -10.71
N PRO A 43 -2.42 -15.38 -9.99
CA PRO A 43 -2.56 -15.26 -8.54
C PRO A 43 -1.19 -15.31 -7.87
N LEU A 44 -0.96 -14.46 -6.87
CA LEU A 44 0.30 -14.45 -6.14
C LEU A 44 0.46 -15.70 -5.28
N GLY A 45 1.71 -16.17 -5.19
CA GLY A 45 2.11 -17.12 -4.16
C GLY A 45 2.01 -16.49 -2.77
N CYS A 46 1.93 -17.34 -1.74
CA CYS A 46 1.86 -16.88 -0.35
C CYS A 46 3.03 -15.98 0.05
N ASP A 47 4.26 -16.40 -0.24
CA ASP A 47 5.47 -15.68 0.16
C ASP A 47 5.56 -14.32 -0.54
N GLU A 48 5.19 -14.27 -1.82
CA GLU A 48 5.15 -13.04 -2.61
C GLU A 48 4.07 -12.07 -2.11
N ALA A 49 2.88 -12.58 -1.80
CA ALA A 49 1.79 -11.76 -1.27
C ALA A 49 2.19 -11.11 0.07
N VAL A 50 2.83 -11.87 0.97
CA VAL A 50 3.32 -11.35 2.26
C VAL A 50 4.42 -10.32 2.06
N ALA A 51 5.42 -10.62 1.21
CA ALA A 51 6.51 -9.70 0.93
C ALA A 51 5.99 -8.36 0.40
N ARG A 52 5.01 -8.39 -0.51
CA ARG A 52 4.39 -7.17 -1.06
C ARG A 52 3.56 -6.42 -0.04
N GLN A 53 2.86 -7.11 0.85
CA GLN A 53 2.17 -6.46 1.97
C GLN A 53 3.16 -5.81 2.94
N ASP A 54 4.29 -6.46 3.24
CA ASP A 54 5.34 -5.88 4.10
C ASP A 54 5.91 -4.60 3.46
N VAL A 55 6.05 -4.57 2.12
CA VAL A 55 6.41 -3.35 1.36
C VAL A 55 5.33 -2.27 1.52
N VAL A 56 4.04 -2.60 1.36
CA VAL A 56 2.94 -1.64 1.58
C VAL A 56 2.96 -1.07 2.99
N VAL A 57 3.19 -1.90 4.01
CA VAL A 57 3.34 -1.45 5.41
C VAL A 57 4.50 -0.47 5.53
N SER A 58 5.68 -0.80 5.00
CA SER A 58 6.84 0.09 5.05
C SER A 58 6.55 1.44 4.39
N VAL A 59 5.98 1.42 3.18
CA VAL A 59 5.63 2.63 2.43
C VAL A 59 4.56 3.45 3.16
N ALA A 60 3.58 2.80 3.78
CA ALA A 60 2.56 3.47 4.57
C ALA A 60 3.18 4.15 5.80
N LEU A 61 4.08 3.48 6.52
CA LEU A 61 4.77 4.06 7.68
C LEU A 61 5.61 5.29 7.33
N GLU A 62 6.19 5.33 6.13
CA GLU A 62 6.98 6.47 5.66
C GLU A 62 6.12 7.62 5.13
N ARG A 63 4.98 7.31 4.50
CA ARG A 63 4.19 8.29 3.72
C ARG A 63 2.92 8.77 4.41
N LEU A 64 2.46 8.10 5.46
CA LEU A 64 1.28 8.53 6.21
C LEU A 64 1.59 9.81 6.99
N ARG A 65 0.81 10.85 6.72
CA ARG A 65 0.81 12.16 7.39
C ARG A 65 -0.37 12.26 8.36
N GLU A 66 -0.44 13.36 9.11
CA GLU A 66 -1.52 13.63 10.09
C GLU A 66 -2.94 13.52 9.52
N ASN A 67 -3.16 13.80 8.24
CA ASN A 67 -4.49 13.78 7.61
C ASN A 67 -4.63 12.77 6.47
N SER A 68 -3.88 11.66 6.53
CA SER A 68 -3.99 10.60 5.54
C SER A 68 -4.32 9.24 6.15
N PHE A 69 -4.76 8.33 5.29
CA PHE A 69 -5.18 6.98 5.63
C PHE A 69 -4.52 5.97 4.70
N LEU A 70 -4.27 4.78 5.22
CA LEU A 70 -4.09 3.57 4.45
C LEU A 70 -5.49 2.98 4.22
N ILE A 71 -5.91 2.93 2.96
CA ILE A 71 -7.20 2.38 2.56
C ILE A 71 -6.93 1.04 1.90
N VAL A 72 -7.57 -0.01 2.40
CA VAL A 72 -7.47 -1.37 1.86
C VAL A 72 -8.83 -1.77 1.32
N VAL A 73 -8.89 -2.05 0.02
CA VAL A 73 -10.13 -2.40 -0.68
C VAL A 73 -10.05 -3.83 -1.18
N ILE A 74 -10.94 -4.69 -0.69
CA ILE A 74 -11.06 -6.06 -1.18
C ILE A 74 -12.10 -6.09 -2.28
N ARG A 75 -11.69 -6.54 -3.48
CA ARG A 75 -12.55 -6.64 -4.66
C ARG A 75 -12.78 -8.10 -5.00
N PRO A 76 -14.00 -8.61 -4.82
CA PRO A 76 -14.33 -10.00 -5.17
C PRO A 76 -14.01 -10.29 -6.64
N GLY A 77 -13.55 -11.51 -6.93
CA GLY A 77 -13.33 -11.98 -8.30
C GLY A 77 -14.62 -12.29 -9.04
N ALA A 78 -14.53 -12.48 -10.36
CA ALA A 78 -15.68 -12.82 -11.18
C ALA A 78 -16.37 -14.12 -10.73
N GLY A 79 -17.68 -14.03 -10.50
CA GLY A 79 -18.52 -15.13 -10.01
C GLY A 79 -18.50 -15.35 -8.50
N GLU A 80 -17.73 -14.58 -7.73
CA GLU A 80 -17.76 -14.63 -6.26
C GLU A 80 -18.98 -13.88 -5.71
N THR A 81 -19.88 -14.60 -5.04
CA THR A 81 -21.09 -14.02 -4.41
C THR A 81 -21.11 -14.18 -2.88
N SER A 82 -20.12 -14.88 -2.32
CA SER A 82 -20.08 -15.20 -0.90
C SER A 82 -19.70 -13.98 -0.06
N LYS A 83 -20.68 -13.38 0.63
CA LYS A 83 -20.44 -12.33 1.64
C LYS A 83 -19.54 -12.83 2.78
N LYS A 84 -19.68 -14.10 3.15
CA LYS A 84 -18.85 -14.72 4.21
C LYS A 84 -17.37 -14.71 3.83
N LEU A 85 -17.05 -15.11 2.60
CA LEU A 85 -15.68 -15.13 2.11
C LEU A 85 -15.06 -13.72 2.09
N ALA A 86 -15.81 -12.71 1.63
CA ALA A 86 -15.36 -11.33 1.67
C ALA A 86 -15.07 -10.86 3.12
N SER A 87 -15.96 -11.18 4.06
CA SER A 87 -15.78 -10.87 5.48
C SER A 87 -14.55 -11.55 6.09
N GLU A 88 -14.34 -12.83 5.80
CA GLU A 88 -13.15 -13.57 6.29
C GLU A 88 -11.85 -13.00 5.71
N ARG A 89 -11.85 -12.59 4.44
CA ARG A 89 -10.70 -11.91 3.82
C ARG A 89 -10.41 -10.55 4.46
N LEU A 90 -11.45 -9.75 4.73
CA LEU A 90 -11.31 -8.47 5.45
C LEU A 90 -10.73 -8.68 6.85
N PHE A 91 -11.24 -9.68 7.57
CA PHE A 91 -10.73 -10.04 8.88
C PHE A 91 -9.25 -10.39 8.83
N ASN A 92 -8.84 -11.23 7.88
CA ASN A 92 -7.45 -11.66 7.74
C ASN A 92 -6.49 -10.49 7.44
N ILE A 93 -6.89 -9.59 6.53
CA ILE A 93 -6.15 -8.36 6.26
C ILE A 93 -6.01 -7.51 7.52
N ASN A 94 -7.12 -7.31 8.25
CA ASN A 94 -7.10 -6.51 9.46
C ASN A 94 -6.15 -7.11 10.51
N GLN A 95 -6.17 -8.44 10.70
CA GLN A 95 -5.24 -9.10 11.61
C GLN A 95 -3.78 -8.93 11.17
N TYR A 96 -3.51 -9.06 9.88
CA TYR A 96 -2.17 -8.82 9.34
C TYR A 96 -1.67 -7.41 9.66
N PHE A 97 -2.46 -6.37 9.40
CA PHE A 97 -2.06 -4.99 9.71
C PHE A 97 -1.94 -4.73 11.22
N ARG A 98 -2.77 -5.35 12.05
CA ARG A 98 -2.63 -5.27 13.51
C ARG A 98 -1.30 -5.84 14.00
N LEU A 99 -0.84 -6.93 13.41
CA LEU A 99 0.37 -7.65 13.85
C LEU A 99 1.64 -7.07 13.24
N ARG A 100 1.64 -6.80 11.93
CA ARG A 100 2.83 -6.34 11.18
C ARG A 100 2.89 -4.83 11.04
N GLY A 101 1.75 -4.17 10.99
CA GLY A 101 1.61 -2.72 10.92
C GLY A 101 1.28 -2.08 12.27
N SER A 102 1.85 -2.56 13.38
CA SER A 102 1.51 -2.11 14.75
C SER A 102 1.63 -0.60 14.99
N ARG A 103 2.37 0.12 14.15
CA ARG A 103 2.50 1.58 14.15
C ARG A 103 1.42 2.31 13.35
N ILE A 104 0.64 1.60 12.54
CA ILE A 104 -0.54 2.10 11.85
C ILE A 104 -1.71 1.97 12.83
N THR A 105 -2.11 3.10 13.41
CA THR A 105 -3.20 3.13 14.38
C THR A 105 -4.54 2.79 13.71
N PRO A 106 -5.54 2.26 14.45
CA PRO A 106 -6.83 1.89 13.87
C PRO A 106 -7.57 3.04 13.16
N ASP A 107 -7.37 4.29 13.59
CA ASP A 107 -7.93 5.49 12.94
C ASP A 107 -7.26 5.82 11.60
N LYS A 108 -6.07 5.26 11.32
CA LYS A 108 -5.32 5.43 10.07
C LYS A 108 -5.58 4.32 9.06
N LEU A 109 -6.31 3.28 9.44
CA LEU A 109 -6.60 2.12 8.61
C LEU A 109 -8.09 2.07 8.25
N VAL A 110 -8.38 2.20 6.96
CA VAL A 110 -9.74 2.04 6.42
C VAL A 110 -9.78 0.75 5.63
N ILE A 111 -10.71 -0.15 5.94
CA ILE A 111 -10.87 -1.41 5.20
C ILE A 111 -12.28 -1.47 4.63
N ALA A 112 -12.41 -1.77 3.34
CA ALA A 112 -13.68 -1.80 2.65
C ALA A 112 -13.76 -2.94 1.63
N THR A 113 -14.99 -3.30 1.23
CA THR A 113 -15.24 -4.16 0.08
C THR A 113 -15.61 -3.29 -1.12
N GLY A 114 -14.89 -3.47 -2.23
CA GLY A 114 -15.15 -2.77 -3.49
C GLY A 114 -16.05 -3.55 -4.44
N ALA A 115 -16.28 -2.98 -5.62
CA ALA A 115 -16.99 -3.66 -6.70
C ALA A 115 -16.22 -4.89 -7.19
N GLN A 116 -16.96 -5.88 -7.69
CA GLN A 116 -16.43 -7.12 -8.26
C GLN A 116 -15.53 -6.84 -9.47
N THR A 117 -14.45 -7.60 -9.62
CA THR A 117 -13.57 -7.54 -10.79
C THR A 117 -14.06 -8.47 -11.89
N GLN A 118 -13.57 -8.26 -13.11
CA GLN A 118 -13.88 -9.14 -14.25
C GLN A 118 -13.10 -10.46 -14.26
N SER A 119 -12.09 -10.61 -13.39
CA SER A 119 -11.16 -11.75 -13.40
C SER A 119 -10.91 -12.32 -11.99
N LEU A 120 -9.66 -12.31 -11.54
CA LEU A 120 -9.27 -12.70 -10.18
C LEU A 120 -9.73 -11.66 -9.17
N GLY A 121 -9.95 -12.09 -7.93
CA GLY A 121 -10.19 -11.13 -6.87
C GLY A 121 -8.90 -10.37 -6.55
N GLN A 122 -9.03 -9.18 -5.99
CA GLN A 122 -7.90 -8.26 -5.79
C GLN A 122 -7.97 -7.59 -4.43
N VAL A 123 -6.82 -7.37 -3.81
CA VAL A 123 -6.68 -6.44 -2.68
C VAL A 123 -5.95 -5.22 -3.19
N GLU A 124 -6.60 -4.08 -3.15
CA GLU A 124 -6.01 -2.81 -3.52
C GLU A 124 -5.60 -2.05 -2.25
N PHE A 125 -4.43 -1.45 -2.28
CA PHE A 125 -3.90 -0.63 -1.19
C PHE A 125 -3.74 0.79 -1.71
N TYR A 126 -4.41 1.73 -1.06
CA TYR A 126 -4.30 3.14 -1.35
C TYR A 126 -3.64 3.86 -0.18
N ILE A 127 -2.65 4.70 -0.48
CA ILE A 127 -1.96 5.53 0.49
C ILE A 127 -2.16 6.98 0.04
N ASN A 128 -2.70 7.81 0.93
CA ASN A 128 -2.99 9.22 0.62
C ASN A 128 -3.94 9.38 -0.61
N GLY A 129 -4.86 8.43 -0.80
CA GLY A 129 -5.80 8.41 -1.93
C GLY A 129 -5.21 7.93 -3.25
N GLN A 130 -3.94 7.52 -3.29
CA GLN A 130 -3.29 6.98 -4.49
C GLN A 130 -3.11 5.47 -4.38
N LEU A 131 -3.38 4.74 -5.46
CA LEU A 131 -3.13 3.30 -5.52
C LEU A 131 -1.62 3.05 -5.38
N ALA A 132 -1.24 2.41 -4.28
CA ALA A 132 0.14 2.03 -3.99
C ALA A 132 0.45 0.63 -4.49
N ASP A 133 -0.49 -0.31 -4.32
CA ASP A 133 -0.30 -1.69 -4.74
C ASP A 133 -1.63 -2.43 -5.00
N ALA A 134 -1.60 -3.49 -5.83
CA ALA A 134 -2.75 -4.36 -6.09
C ALA A 134 -2.35 -5.85 -6.12
N LEU A 135 -2.86 -6.64 -5.18
CA LEU A 135 -2.54 -8.06 -5.03
C LEU A 135 -3.64 -8.93 -5.65
N PRO A 136 -3.39 -9.63 -6.78
CA PRO A 136 -4.33 -10.60 -7.31
C PRO A 136 -4.34 -11.87 -6.46
N TYR A 137 -5.54 -12.39 -6.15
CA TYR A 137 -5.73 -13.62 -5.41
C TYR A 137 -6.72 -14.57 -6.10
N PRO A 138 -6.58 -15.89 -5.90
CA PRO A 138 -7.41 -16.87 -6.58
C PRO A 138 -8.88 -16.73 -6.19
N ARG A 139 -9.76 -16.94 -7.17
CA ARG A 139 -11.21 -16.99 -6.94
C ARG A 139 -11.57 -18.06 -5.91
N ASN A 140 -12.49 -17.74 -5.01
CA ASN A 140 -12.91 -18.54 -3.86
C ASN A 140 -11.77 -18.94 -2.90
N GLY A 141 -10.59 -18.31 -3.00
CA GLY A 141 -9.45 -18.53 -2.13
C GLY A 141 -9.35 -17.54 -0.97
N PHE A 142 -8.62 -17.90 0.08
CA PHE A 142 -8.29 -16.97 1.17
C PHE A 142 -7.04 -16.15 0.85
N ILE A 143 -6.91 -14.99 1.50
CA ILE A 143 -5.68 -14.19 1.41
C ILE A 143 -4.66 -14.80 2.37
N CYS A 144 -3.55 -15.26 1.80
CA CYS A 144 -2.49 -15.91 2.52
C CYS A 144 -1.57 -14.88 3.19
N HIS A 145 -1.52 -14.86 4.52
CA HIS A 145 -0.62 -13.98 5.29
C HIS A 145 0.49 -14.75 6.03
N ALA A 146 0.28 -16.06 6.26
CA ALA A 146 1.21 -16.94 6.97
C ALA A 146 0.82 -18.43 6.77
N CYS A 147 0.85 -18.95 5.54
CA CYS A 147 0.58 -20.38 5.29
C CYS A 147 1.80 -21.29 5.55
N CYS A 148 2.95 -20.72 5.86
CA CYS A 148 4.19 -21.46 6.12
C CYS A 148 4.34 -21.80 7.62
N GLY A 149 3.30 -22.38 8.22
CA GLY A 149 3.31 -22.84 9.61
C GLY A 149 1.92 -23.19 10.16
N PRO A 150 1.83 -23.98 11.25
CA PRO A 150 0.60 -24.27 11.98
C PRO A 150 0.15 -23.03 12.76
N ASP A 151 -0.15 -21.96 12.03
CA ASP A 151 -0.57 -20.70 12.60
C ASP A 151 -2.07 -20.78 12.88
N THR A 152 -2.41 -21.24 14.10
CA THR A 152 -3.77 -21.39 14.61
C THR A 152 -4.46 -20.05 14.83
N ASP A 153 -3.68 -18.98 14.97
CA ASP A 153 -4.16 -17.67 15.38
C ASP A 153 -4.99 -16.99 14.28
N PHE A 154 -4.66 -17.27 13.02
CA PHE A 154 -5.38 -16.73 11.86
C PHE A 154 -6.45 -17.67 11.30
N TYR A 155 -6.31 -18.99 11.53
CA TYR A 155 -7.17 -19.99 10.92
C TYR A 155 -7.37 -21.21 11.84
N PRO A 156 -8.31 -21.14 12.79
CA PRO A 156 -8.57 -22.27 13.69
C PRO A 156 -9.05 -23.54 12.95
N ASP A 157 -9.57 -23.40 11.72
CA ASP A 157 -10.09 -24.50 10.89
C ASP A 157 -9.16 -24.97 9.75
N LYS A 158 -7.87 -24.59 9.76
CA LYS A 158 -6.89 -24.84 8.66
C LYS A 158 -6.83 -26.31 8.21
N GLY A 159 -7.05 -27.26 9.11
CA GLY A 159 -7.04 -28.70 8.82
C GLY A 159 -8.08 -29.17 7.78
N ARG A 160 -9.20 -28.44 7.60
CA ARG A 160 -10.18 -28.74 6.53
C ARG A 160 -9.79 -28.15 5.18
N GLN A 161 -9.11 -27.00 5.18
CA GLN A 161 -8.81 -26.23 3.96
C GLN A 161 -7.59 -26.79 3.21
N GLN A 162 -6.55 -27.25 3.91
CA GLN A 162 -5.39 -27.86 3.27
C GLN A 162 -5.76 -29.17 2.54
N LYS A 163 -6.76 -29.90 3.06
CA LYS A 163 -7.34 -31.09 2.41
C LYS A 163 -8.11 -30.79 1.13
N SER A 164 -8.73 -29.61 0.98
CA SER A 164 -9.48 -29.27 -0.24
C SER A 164 -8.57 -28.85 -1.40
N LEU A 165 -7.45 -28.18 -1.09
CA LEU A 165 -6.43 -27.81 -2.07
C LEU A 165 -5.67 -29.04 -2.59
N ARG A 166 -5.28 -29.98 -1.71
CA ARG A 166 -4.62 -31.23 -2.10
C ARG A 166 -5.50 -32.19 -2.92
N ARG A 167 -6.83 -32.03 -2.89
CA ARG A 167 -7.75 -32.87 -3.68
C ARG A 167 -7.97 -32.37 -5.11
N LYS A 168 -7.46 -31.18 -5.46
CA LYS A 168 -7.63 -30.56 -6.78
C LYS A 168 -6.35 -30.53 -7.63
N SER A 169 -5.24 -31.07 -7.11
CA SER A 169 -3.98 -31.32 -7.80
C SER A 169 -3.84 -32.80 -8.10
#